data_AF-A0A7Y5QL64-F1
#
_entry.id   AF-A0A7Y5QL64-F1
#
_cell.length_a   1.000
_cell.length_b   1.000
_cell.length_c   1.000
_cell.angle_alpha   90.00
_cell.angle_beta   90.00
_cell.angle_gamma   90.00
#
_symmetry.space_group_name_H-M   'P 1'
#
loop_
_entity.id
_entity.type
_entity.pdbx_description
1 polymer ?
#
loop_
_entity_poly.entity_id
_entity_poly.type
_entity_poly.pdbx_seq_one_letter_code
_entity_poly.pdbx_strand_id
1 'polypeptide(L)'
;MTILGPDLKFARSATDAWLARAFPFTVLAQGQVVVGADVTTDSRIGYPLHLYSRTLKYEKSFGADTPLFRPDRRMHSRRRLAPASSGGVWAAHVTEYVIDRFDATGRRDLRVLRRVPWFEPHDAPTLNVDPEPKPLITAISEDALGRLWVFTLVKDSRWKGALGSTLPSRLGGGRSPIPVILDHDRYFDTIIEVIDVRALRLVVSQRVDAALMFAFGRDHAAARREDSTGAFYIQLWRLAVKGL
;
A
#
# COMPACT_ATOMS: atom_id res chain seq x y z
N MET A 1 12.57 11.04 -4.67
CA MET A 1 12.69 9.64 -5.13
C MET A 1 14.13 9.43 -5.57
N THR A 2 14.86 8.69 -4.76
CA THR A 2 16.23 8.25 -5.04
C THR A 2 16.18 6.74 -5.16
N ILE A 3 16.77 6.21 -6.22
CA ILE A 3 16.84 4.80 -6.52
C ILE A 3 18.27 4.36 -6.21
N LEU A 4 18.38 3.36 -5.34
CA LEU A 4 19.63 2.70 -5.02
C LEU A 4 19.71 1.35 -5.76
N GLY A 5 20.93 0.94 -6.09
CA GLY A 5 21.21 -0.39 -6.59
C GLY A 5 21.08 -1.46 -5.49
N PRO A 6 21.16 -2.76 -5.86
CA PRO A 6 21.14 -3.86 -4.89
C PRO A 6 22.29 -3.79 -3.87
N ASP A 7 23.40 -3.14 -4.22
CA ASP A 7 24.55 -2.88 -3.34
C ASP A 7 24.41 -1.58 -2.52
N LEU A 8 23.19 -1.04 -2.46
CA LEU A 8 22.82 0.21 -1.79
C LEU A 8 23.56 1.46 -2.32
N LYS A 9 24.24 1.36 -3.46
CA LYS A 9 24.86 2.53 -4.09
C LYS A 9 23.83 3.35 -4.84
N PHE A 10 24.11 4.64 -4.93
CA PHE A 10 23.32 5.54 -5.75
C PHE A 10 23.23 5.05 -7.20
N ALA A 11 22.01 4.88 -7.71
CA ALA A 11 21.78 4.57 -9.12
C ALA A 11 21.29 5.79 -9.90
N ARG A 12 20.24 6.47 -9.39
CA ARG A 12 19.67 7.71 -9.97
C ARG A 12 18.69 8.38 -9.03
N SER A 13 18.38 9.66 -9.27
CA SER A 13 17.33 10.41 -8.57
C SER A 13 16.43 11.13 -9.57
N ALA A 14 15.16 11.31 -9.21
CA ALA A 14 14.28 12.23 -9.92
C ALA A 14 14.70 13.68 -9.63
N THR A 15 14.83 14.49 -10.68
CA THR A 15 15.01 15.95 -10.57
C THR A 15 13.68 16.69 -10.52
N ASP A 16 12.62 16.09 -11.05
CA ASP A 16 11.28 16.64 -10.97
C ASP A 16 10.76 16.58 -9.52
N ALA A 17 10.39 17.76 -8.99
CA ALA A 17 9.97 17.94 -7.60
C ALA A 17 8.75 17.10 -7.23
N TRP A 18 7.81 16.84 -8.16
CA TRP A 18 6.64 16.03 -7.83
C TRP A 18 7.01 14.55 -7.76
N LEU A 19 7.84 14.03 -8.69
CA LEU A 19 8.38 12.67 -8.61
C LEU A 19 9.22 12.48 -7.35
N ALA A 20 9.89 13.54 -6.90
CA ALA A 20 10.69 13.47 -5.69
C ALA A 20 9.86 13.08 -4.45
N ARG A 21 8.57 13.41 -4.45
CA ARG A 21 7.61 13.20 -3.34
C ARG A 21 6.60 12.09 -3.62
N ALA A 22 6.68 11.44 -4.77
CA ALA A 22 5.70 10.45 -5.18
C ALA A 22 5.87 9.16 -4.36
N PHE A 23 4.77 8.70 -3.77
CA PHE A 23 4.69 7.43 -3.06
C PHE A 23 3.26 6.88 -3.19
N PRO A 24 3.10 5.57 -3.46
CA PRO A 24 4.16 4.57 -3.62
C PRO A 24 4.78 4.52 -5.01
N PHE A 25 5.93 3.86 -5.13
CA PHE A 25 6.56 3.53 -6.41
C PHE A 25 7.20 2.13 -6.36
N THR A 26 7.44 1.54 -7.52
CA THR A 26 8.25 0.31 -7.67
C THR A 26 9.09 0.38 -8.94
N VAL A 27 10.17 -0.40 -8.99
CA VAL A 27 11.06 -0.51 -10.15
C VAL A 27 10.84 -1.87 -10.80
N LEU A 28 10.56 -1.88 -12.11
CA LEU A 28 10.38 -3.09 -12.90
C LEU A 28 11.74 -3.73 -13.25
N ALA A 29 11.74 -4.98 -13.70
CA ALA A 29 12.96 -5.73 -14.03
C ALA A 29 13.86 -5.01 -15.05
N GLN A 30 13.27 -4.27 -16.00
CA GLN A 30 14.00 -3.51 -17.03
C GLN A 30 14.42 -2.10 -16.57
N GLY A 31 14.16 -1.75 -15.31
CA GLY A 31 14.52 -0.46 -14.72
C GLY A 31 13.51 0.66 -14.93
N GLN A 32 12.39 0.41 -15.62
CA GLN A 32 11.24 1.31 -15.62
C GLN A 32 10.70 1.49 -14.21
N VAL A 33 10.01 2.61 -13.95
CA VAL A 33 9.45 2.95 -12.65
C VAL A 33 7.95 3.13 -12.78
N VAL A 34 7.19 2.44 -11.95
CA VAL A 34 5.75 2.65 -11.81
C VAL A 34 5.50 3.45 -10.55
N VAL A 35 4.76 4.53 -10.68
CA VAL A 35 4.43 5.46 -9.59
C VAL A 35 2.92 5.48 -9.40
N GLY A 36 2.46 5.31 -8.16
CA GLY A 36 1.07 5.55 -7.77
C GLY A 36 0.91 6.97 -7.27
N ALA A 37 0.14 7.81 -7.97
CA ALA A 37 -0.05 9.21 -7.61
C ALA A 37 -1.35 9.78 -8.21
N ASP A 38 -1.89 10.82 -7.58
CA ASP A 38 -2.95 11.65 -8.17
C ASP A 38 -2.30 12.81 -8.92
N VAL A 39 -2.19 12.72 -10.25
CA VAL A 39 -1.62 13.80 -11.08
C VAL A 39 -2.73 14.59 -11.78
N THR A 40 -2.77 15.90 -11.61
CA THR A 40 -3.88 16.77 -12.09
C THR A 40 -3.59 17.45 -13.42
N THR A 41 -2.83 16.81 -14.31
CA THR A 41 -2.58 17.31 -15.67
C THR A 41 -3.50 16.61 -16.66
N ASP A 42 -3.93 17.29 -17.72
CA ASP A 42 -4.90 16.77 -18.71
C ASP A 42 -4.61 15.35 -19.22
N SER A 43 -3.33 15.04 -19.49
CA SER A 43 -2.92 13.73 -20.02
C SER A 43 -2.79 12.60 -18.98
N ARG A 44 -3.00 12.90 -17.70
CA ARG A 44 -2.71 11.98 -16.57
C ARG A 44 -3.84 11.91 -15.54
N ILE A 45 -4.71 12.91 -15.51
CA ILE A 45 -5.78 13.04 -14.52
C ILE A 45 -6.71 11.84 -14.54
N GLY A 46 -7.05 11.35 -13.34
CA GLY A 46 -7.93 10.22 -13.12
C GLY A 46 -7.30 8.83 -13.29
N TYR A 47 -6.05 8.73 -13.74
CA TYR A 47 -5.30 7.47 -13.72
C TYR A 47 -4.55 7.31 -12.38
N PRO A 48 -4.61 6.14 -11.73
CA PRO A 48 -3.94 5.91 -10.45
C PRO A 48 -2.45 5.59 -10.60
N LEU A 49 -2.00 5.15 -11.78
CA LEU A 49 -0.64 4.67 -12.03
C LEU A 49 0.01 5.39 -13.21
N HIS A 50 1.31 5.63 -13.10
CA HIS A 50 2.11 6.30 -14.11
C HIS A 50 3.43 5.55 -14.33
N LEU A 51 3.74 5.25 -15.60
CA LEU A 51 4.96 4.57 -16.03
C LEU A 51 6.01 5.61 -16.46
N TYR A 52 7.22 5.42 -15.96
CA TYR A 52 8.40 6.18 -16.31
C TYR A 52 9.47 5.23 -16.84
N SER A 53 10.19 5.69 -17.85
CA SER A 53 11.38 5.03 -18.38
C SER A 53 12.46 4.89 -17.30
N ARG A 54 13.52 4.14 -17.62
CA ARG A 54 14.72 4.03 -16.76
C ARG A 54 15.38 5.38 -16.48
N THR A 55 15.28 6.35 -17.39
CA THR A 55 15.81 7.71 -17.21
C THR A 55 14.80 8.66 -16.55
N LEU A 56 13.70 8.13 -15.99
CA LEU A 56 12.63 8.87 -15.32
C LEU A 56 11.86 9.84 -16.23
N LYS A 57 11.93 9.65 -17.55
CA LYS A 57 11.01 10.29 -18.50
C LYS A 57 9.64 9.63 -18.42
N TYR A 58 8.57 10.43 -18.33
CA TYR A 58 7.18 9.96 -18.40
C TYR A 58 6.93 9.23 -19.71
N GLU A 59 6.30 8.05 -19.63
CA GLU A 59 5.88 7.27 -20.79
C GLU A 59 4.36 7.30 -20.93
N LYS A 60 3.61 6.90 -19.88
CA LYS A 60 2.15 6.89 -19.91
C LYS A 60 1.49 6.75 -18.55
N SER A 61 0.16 6.90 -18.51
CA SER A 61 -0.69 6.65 -17.36
C SER A 61 -1.61 5.45 -17.61
N PHE A 62 -1.92 4.68 -16.58
CA PHE A 62 -2.70 3.44 -16.67
C PHE A 62 -3.34 3.08 -15.31
N GLY A 63 -3.95 1.90 -15.22
CA GLY A 63 -4.50 1.36 -13.96
C GLY A 63 -5.99 1.62 -13.73
N ALA A 64 -6.67 2.26 -14.68
CA ALA A 64 -8.11 2.42 -14.72
C ALA A 64 -8.61 2.22 -16.16
N ASP A 65 -9.74 1.55 -16.32
CA ASP A 65 -10.41 1.40 -17.62
C ASP A 65 -11.06 2.72 -18.06
N THR A 66 -11.61 3.45 -17.09
CA THR A 66 -12.09 4.83 -17.24
C THR A 66 -11.37 5.70 -16.21
N PRO A 67 -10.56 6.68 -16.63
CA PRO A 67 -9.89 7.57 -15.69
C PRO A 67 -10.94 8.40 -14.95
N LEU A 68 -10.87 8.39 -13.62
CA LEU A 68 -11.82 9.08 -12.77
C LEU A 68 -11.08 9.86 -11.69
N PHE A 69 -11.21 11.19 -11.71
CA PHE A 69 -10.64 12.05 -10.68
C PHE A 69 -11.67 12.37 -9.60
N ARG A 70 -11.39 11.93 -8.37
CA ARG A 70 -12.26 12.10 -7.19
C ARG A 70 -11.50 12.79 -6.07
N PRO A 71 -11.42 14.15 -6.06
CA PRO A 71 -10.73 14.87 -5.00
C PRO A 71 -11.39 14.67 -3.63
N ASP A 72 -12.68 14.31 -3.62
CA ASP A 72 -13.49 13.92 -2.46
C ASP A 72 -13.17 12.51 -1.93
N ARG A 73 -12.65 11.61 -2.79
CA ARG A 73 -12.36 10.21 -2.48
C ARG A 73 -10.96 9.79 -2.89
N ARG A 74 -9.95 10.54 -2.46
CA ARG A 74 -8.53 10.30 -2.82
C ARG A 74 -8.00 8.89 -2.49
N MET A 75 -8.68 8.16 -1.61
CA MET A 75 -8.25 6.81 -1.22
C MET A 75 -8.64 5.75 -2.25
N HIS A 76 -9.64 6.02 -3.09
CA HIS A 76 -10.05 5.17 -4.20
C HIS A 76 -8.98 5.02 -5.29
N SER A 77 -8.17 6.05 -5.52
CA SER A 77 -7.07 6.01 -6.50
C SER A 77 -5.77 5.48 -5.90
N ARG A 78 -5.64 5.43 -4.57
CA ARG A 78 -4.42 4.92 -3.93
C ARG A 78 -4.23 3.44 -4.20
N ARG A 79 -2.99 3.09 -4.53
CA ARG A 79 -2.56 1.71 -4.74
C ARG A 79 -1.40 1.38 -3.83
N ARG A 80 -1.26 0.12 -3.42
CA ARG A 80 0.02 -0.45 -2.96
C ARG A 80 0.67 -1.15 -4.12
N LEU A 81 1.98 -0.98 -4.28
CA LEU A 81 2.72 -1.49 -5.44
C LEU A 81 3.75 -2.51 -5.02
N ALA A 82 3.90 -3.55 -5.83
CA ALA A 82 5.01 -4.50 -5.74
C ALA A 82 5.44 -4.92 -7.16
N PRO A 83 6.74 -5.19 -7.40
CA PRO A 83 7.15 -5.78 -8.66
C PRO A 83 6.54 -7.17 -8.81
N ALA A 84 6.13 -7.54 -10.02
CA ALA A 84 5.68 -8.88 -10.34
C ALA A 84 6.84 -9.73 -10.88
N SER A 85 6.88 -11.02 -10.54
CA SER A 85 7.90 -11.97 -11.01
C SER A 85 7.92 -12.10 -12.54
N SER A 86 6.78 -11.84 -13.21
CA SER A 86 6.64 -11.78 -14.66
C SER A 86 7.25 -10.53 -15.32
N GLY A 87 7.87 -9.64 -14.54
CA GLY A 87 8.47 -8.38 -15.00
C GLY A 87 7.51 -7.19 -15.01
N GLY A 88 6.25 -7.40 -14.62
CA GLY A 88 5.22 -6.37 -14.48
C GLY A 88 5.12 -5.77 -13.08
N VAL A 89 3.92 -5.30 -12.73
CA VAL A 89 3.60 -4.70 -11.43
C VAL A 89 2.29 -5.24 -10.88
N TRP A 90 2.28 -5.51 -9.58
CA TRP A 90 1.07 -5.66 -8.79
C TRP A 90 0.62 -4.30 -8.24
N ALA A 91 -0.68 -4.04 -8.29
CA ALA A 91 -1.31 -2.87 -7.70
C ALA A 91 -2.54 -3.27 -6.90
N ALA A 92 -2.45 -3.22 -5.57
CA ALA A 92 -3.57 -3.46 -4.67
C ALA A 92 -4.32 -2.17 -4.38
N HIS A 93 -5.66 -2.21 -4.46
CA HIS A 93 -6.51 -1.12 -4.01
C HIS A 93 -6.44 -1.03 -2.50
N VAL A 94 -6.42 0.19 -1.98
CA VAL A 94 -6.17 0.39 -0.54
C VAL A 94 -7.43 0.13 0.30
N THR A 95 -8.61 0.48 -0.22
CA THR A 95 -9.90 0.41 0.49
C THR A 95 -10.88 -0.61 -0.09
N GLU A 96 -10.42 -1.45 -1.02
CA GLU A 96 -11.16 -2.56 -1.62
C GLU A 96 -10.23 -3.76 -1.74
N TYR A 97 -10.76 -4.98 -1.56
CA TYR A 97 -9.96 -6.19 -1.76
C TYR A 97 -9.90 -6.57 -3.25
N VAL A 98 -9.25 -5.70 -4.01
CA VAL A 98 -8.97 -5.84 -5.44
C VAL A 98 -7.47 -5.69 -5.66
N ILE A 99 -6.86 -6.63 -6.35
CA ILE A 99 -5.45 -6.58 -6.69
C ILE A 99 -5.28 -6.86 -8.18
N ASP A 100 -4.74 -5.89 -8.89
CA ASP A 100 -4.50 -5.97 -10.33
C ASP A 100 -3.03 -6.30 -10.59
N ARG A 101 -2.77 -7.13 -11.60
CA ARG A 101 -1.45 -7.27 -12.21
C ARG A 101 -1.45 -6.62 -13.58
N PHE A 102 -0.40 -5.88 -13.85
CA PHE A 102 -0.15 -5.27 -15.15
C PHE A 102 1.18 -5.79 -15.70
N ASP A 103 1.24 -6.03 -17.01
CA ASP A 103 2.51 -6.29 -17.68
C ASP A 103 3.41 -5.05 -17.71
N ALA A 104 4.64 -5.18 -18.21
CA ALA A 104 5.59 -4.06 -18.32
C ALA A 104 5.11 -2.92 -19.24
N THR A 105 4.10 -3.19 -20.07
CA THR A 105 3.43 -2.17 -20.87
C THR A 105 2.24 -1.56 -20.13
N GLY A 106 1.96 -1.89 -18.87
CA GLY A 106 0.82 -1.33 -18.15
C GLY A 106 -0.54 -1.85 -18.62
N ARG A 107 -0.60 -2.93 -19.40
CA ARG A 107 -1.87 -3.62 -19.71
C ARG A 107 -2.19 -4.60 -18.59
N ARG A 108 -3.42 -4.56 -18.09
CA ARG A 108 -3.90 -5.48 -17.04
C ARG A 108 -3.99 -6.90 -17.60
N ASP A 109 -3.28 -7.85 -17.01
CA ASP A 109 -3.28 -9.25 -17.43
C ASP A 109 -3.93 -10.19 -16.38
N LEU A 110 -4.07 -9.73 -15.13
CA LEU A 110 -4.75 -10.46 -14.07
C LEU A 110 -5.46 -9.51 -13.10
N ARG A 111 -6.56 -9.97 -12.51
CA ARG A 111 -7.29 -9.30 -11.44
C ARG A 111 -7.71 -10.33 -10.39
N VAL A 112 -7.27 -10.13 -9.15
CA VAL A 112 -7.67 -10.91 -7.99
C VAL A 112 -8.78 -10.14 -7.27
N LEU A 113 -9.95 -10.77 -7.17
CA LEU A 113 -11.11 -10.26 -6.43
C LEU A 113 -11.37 -11.18 -5.24
N ARG A 114 -11.47 -10.60 -4.04
CA ARG A 114 -11.78 -11.35 -2.83
C ARG A 114 -12.92 -10.67 -2.08
N ARG A 115 -13.88 -11.47 -1.61
CA ARG A 115 -14.98 -11.01 -0.77
C ARG A 115 -14.91 -11.77 0.53
N VAL A 116 -14.71 -11.04 1.62
CA VAL A 116 -14.60 -11.59 2.97
C VAL A 116 -15.40 -10.67 3.91
N PRO A 117 -16.15 -11.22 4.90
CA PRO A 117 -17.01 -10.40 5.75
C PRO A 117 -16.27 -9.32 6.55
N TRP A 118 -14.98 -9.51 6.79
CA TRP A 118 -14.14 -8.58 7.56
C TRP A 118 -13.51 -7.47 6.70
N PHE A 119 -13.68 -7.47 5.37
CA PHE A 119 -13.18 -6.43 4.47
C PHE A 119 -14.32 -5.93 3.58
N GLU A 120 -15.15 -5.05 4.13
CA GLU A 120 -16.14 -4.33 3.34
C GLU A 120 -15.49 -3.14 2.62
N PRO A 121 -15.71 -2.97 1.30
CA PRO A 121 -15.26 -1.79 0.57
C PRO A 121 -15.70 -0.48 1.21
N HIS A 122 -14.83 0.53 1.22
CA HIS A 122 -15.17 1.84 1.76
C HIS A 122 -14.49 2.99 1.02
N ASP A 123 -15.05 4.19 1.18
CA ASP A 123 -14.59 5.38 0.44
C ASP A 123 -13.34 6.05 1.03
N ALA A 124 -13.10 5.86 2.33
CA ALA A 124 -12.01 6.52 3.05
C ALA A 124 -11.68 5.77 4.36
N PRO A 125 -10.40 5.75 4.76
CA PRO A 125 -10.01 5.34 6.09
C PRO A 125 -10.62 6.28 7.12
N THR A 126 -10.91 5.75 8.30
CA THR A 126 -11.92 6.28 9.21
C THR A 126 -11.57 7.59 9.93
N LEU A 127 -10.37 8.14 9.73
CA LEU A 127 -9.74 9.16 10.58
C LEU A 127 -10.51 10.48 10.81
N ASN A 128 -11.69 10.72 10.23
CA ASN A 128 -12.41 12.00 10.35
C ASN A 128 -13.82 11.94 10.98
N VAL A 129 -14.48 10.78 11.07
CA VAL A 129 -15.91 10.73 11.49
C VAL A 129 -16.21 9.60 12.46
N ASP A 130 -15.57 8.45 12.28
CA ASP A 130 -15.77 7.27 13.12
C ASP A 130 -14.39 6.79 13.56
N PRO A 131 -14.09 6.73 14.86
CA PRO A 131 -12.78 6.32 15.31
C PRO A 131 -12.52 4.82 15.13
N GLU A 132 -13.53 4.02 14.73
CA GLU A 132 -13.36 2.59 14.47
C GLU A 132 -12.47 2.35 13.22
N PRO A 133 -11.34 1.63 13.35
CA PRO A 133 -10.46 1.40 12.22
C PRO A 133 -11.13 0.52 11.14
N LYS A 134 -11.22 1.04 9.91
CA LYS A 134 -11.65 0.27 8.75
C LYS A 134 -10.49 -0.54 8.16
N PRO A 135 -10.75 -1.73 7.59
CA PRO A 135 -9.75 -2.56 6.94
C PRO A 135 -8.98 -1.81 5.84
N LEU A 136 -7.67 -2.03 5.73
CA LEU A 136 -6.83 -1.31 4.78
C LEU A 136 -5.68 -2.17 4.27
N ILE A 137 -5.51 -2.31 2.96
CA ILE A 137 -4.31 -2.95 2.40
C ILE A 137 -3.12 -1.99 2.56
N THR A 138 -2.14 -2.38 3.37
CA THR A 138 -0.94 -1.58 3.67
C THR A 138 0.25 -1.96 2.82
N ALA A 139 0.37 -3.23 2.48
CA ALA A 139 1.48 -3.71 1.67
C ALA A 139 1.08 -4.95 0.86
N ILE A 140 1.82 -5.17 -0.21
CA ILE A 140 1.83 -6.39 -0.98
C ILE A 140 3.28 -6.76 -1.33
N SER A 141 3.57 -8.03 -1.54
CA SER A 141 4.82 -8.51 -2.13
C SER A 141 4.61 -9.83 -2.86
N GLU A 142 5.43 -10.14 -3.86
CA GLU A 142 5.44 -11.46 -4.50
C GLU A 142 6.73 -12.19 -4.13
N ASP A 143 6.61 -13.43 -3.66
CA ASP A 143 7.77 -14.24 -3.32
C ASP A 143 8.33 -15.02 -4.52
N ALA A 144 9.43 -15.75 -4.30
CA ALA A 144 10.12 -16.48 -5.35
C ALA A 144 9.32 -17.65 -5.95
N LEU A 145 8.26 -18.09 -5.27
CA LEU A 145 7.37 -19.15 -5.73
C LEU A 145 6.15 -18.60 -6.48
N GLY A 146 6.11 -17.29 -6.72
CA GLY A 146 4.98 -16.62 -7.36
C GLY A 146 3.76 -16.50 -6.44
N ARG A 147 3.95 -16.53 -5.12
CA ARG A 147 2.84 -16.31 -4.18
C ARG A 147 2.77 -14.84 -3.81
N LEU A 148 1.56 -14.27 -3.87
CA LEU A 148 1.28 -12.90 -3.49
C LEU A 148 0.95 -12.83 -2.00
N TRP A 149 1.77 -12.09 -1.26
CA TRP A 149 1.57 -11.73 0.13
C TRP A 149 0.78 -10.44 0.21
N VAL A 150 -0.30 -10.42 1.00
CA VAL A 150 -1.18 -9.27 1.20
C VAL A 150 -1.26 -8.95 2.67
N PHE A 151 -0.96 -7.71 3.04
CA PHE A 151 -0.99 -7.22 4.42
C PHE A 151 -2.15 -6.27 4.57
N THR A 152 -3.10 -6.64 5.44
CA THR A 152 -4.29 -5.84 5.70
C THR A 152 -4.35 -5.46 7.16
N LEU A 153 -4.34 -4.16 7.45
CA LEU A 153 -4.69 -3.70 8.78
C LEU A 153 -6.18 -3.89 9.02
N VAL A 154 -6.55 -4.43 10.18
CA VAL A 154 -7.93 -4.58 10.65
C VAL A 154 -8.02 -4.07 12.09
N LYS A 155 -9.22 -3.76 12.57
CA LYS A 155 -9.39 -3.30 13.96
C LYS A 155 -8.86 -4.33 14.95
N ASP A 156 -8.01 -3.92 15.89
CA ASP A 156 -7.72 -4.72 17.07
C ASP A 156 -8.92 -4.70 18.02
N SER A 157 -9.13 -5.75 18.81
CA SER A 157 -10.20 -5.81 19.80
C SER A 157 -10.11 -4.71 20.88
N ARG A 158 -8.91 -4.14 21.10
CA ARG A 158 -8.61 -3.14 22.13
C ARG A 158 -8.47 -1.72 21.55
N TRP A 159 -8.84 -1.49 20.28
CA TRP A 159 -8.59 -0.24 19.55
C TRP A 159 -8.99 1.03 20.28
N LYS A 160 -10.08 1.01 21.05
CA LYS A 160 -10.54 2.18 21.82
C LYS A 160 -9.50 2.65 22.83
N GLY A 161 -8.78 1.73 23.47
CA GLY A 161 -7.75 2.04 24.45
C GLY A 161 -6.45 2.55 23.83
N ALA A 162 -6.35 2.53 22.49
CA ALA A 162 -5.21 3.04 21.75
C ALA A 162 -5.37 4.52 21.34
N LEU A 163 -6.51 5.13 21.66
CA LEU A 163 -6.83 6.51 21.33
C LEU A 163 -6.48 7.45 22.48
N GLY A 164 -5.87 8.57 22.14
CA GLY A 164 -5.57 9.67 23.05
C GLY A 164 -6.51 10.85 22.88
N SER A 165 -6.18 11.94 23.56
CA SER A 165 -6.86 13.22 23.42
C SER A 165 -6.92 13.65 21.96
N THR A 166 -8.05 14.23 21.57
CA THR A 166 -8.26 14.69 20.20
C THR A 166 -7.48 15.96 19.91
N LEU A 167 -6.88 16.08 18.73
CA LEU A 167 -6.27 17.34 18.30
C LEU A 167 -7.35 18.30 17.78
N PRO A 168 -7.21 19.62 18.04
CA PRO A 168 -8.04 20.62 17.37
C PRO A 168 -7.90 20.46 15.85
N SER A 169 -9.01 20.47 15.13
CA SER A 169 -8.97 20.49 13.67
C SER A 169 -8.21 21.75 13.21
N ARG A 170 -6.99 21.57 12.70
CA ARG A 170 -6.18 22.66 12.13
C ARG A 170 -6.76 23.23 10.83
N LEU A 171 -7.77 22.57 10.26
CA LEU A 171 -8.50 23.00 9.08
C LEU A 171 -9.80 23.64 9.57
N GLY A 172 -9.85 24.97 9.63
CA GLY A 172 -10.93 25.78 10.24
C GLY A 172 -12.31 25.69 9.57
N GLY A 173 -12.90 24.49 9.53
CA GLY A 173 -14.18 24.21 8.88
C GLY A 173 -15.12 23.34 9.70
N GLY A 174 -15.10 23.43 11.04
CA GLY A 174 -16.03 22.71 11.91
C GLY A 174 -15.92 21.18 11.87
N ARG A 175 -14.77 20.64 11.44
CA ARG A 175 -14.54 19.18 11.47
C ARG A 175 -14.42 18.68 12.90
N SER A 176 -15.00 17.51 13.14
CA SER A 176 -14.87 16.78 14.40
C SER A 176 -13.40 16.64 14.80
N PRO A 177 -13.09 16.70 16.10
CA PRO A 177 -11.74 16.47 16.59
C PRO A 177 -11.22 15.11 16.11
N ILE A 178 -9.97 15.05 15.65
CA ILE A 178 -9.35 13.79 15.20
C ILE A 178 -8.67 13.15 16.41
N PRO A 179 -9.05 11.92 16.80
CA PRO A 179 -8.38 11.24 17.90
C PRO A 179 -6.95 10.89 17.48
N VAL A 180 -6.00 11.10 18.40
CA VAL A 180 -4.62 10.70 18.19
C VAL A 180 -4.51 9.20 18.46
N ILE A 181 -3.92 8.45 17.52
CA ILE A 181 -3.55 7.06 17.76
C ILE A 181 -2.26 7.08 18.57
N LEU A 182 -2.34 6.71 19.86
CA LEU A 182 -1.21 6.64 20.78
C LEU A 182 -0.43 5.33 20.61
N ASP A 183 -1.10 4.26 20.18
CA ASP A 183 -0.52 2.94 20.03
C ASP A 183 -1.06 2.27 18.77
N HIS A 184 -0.22 2.12 17.74
CA HIS A 184 -0.65 1.55 16.48
C HIS A 184 -0.96 0.05 16.56
N ASP A 185 -0.27 -0.71 17.40
CA ASP A 185 -0.50 -2.16 17.54
C ASP A 185 -1.78 -2.44 18.32
N ARG A 186 -2.10 -1.61 19.32
CA ARG A 186 -3.39 -1.71 20.00
C ARG A 186 -4.54 -1.16 19.18
N TYR A 187 -4.28 -0.35 18.14
CA TYR A 187 -5.30 0.18 17.25
C TYR A 187 -5.59 -0.77 16.07
N PHE A 188 -4.56 -1.43 15.54
CA PHE A 188 -4.67 -2.36 14.42
C PHE A 188 -3.97 -3.69 14.68
N ASP A 189 -4.64 -4.76 14.26
CA ASP A 189 -3.99 -6.02 13.92
C ASP A 189 -3.67 -6.07 12.42
N THR A 190 -2.81 -6.99 12.01
CA THR A 190 -2.61 -7.31 10.58
C THR A 190 -3.13 -8.70 10.26
N ILE A 191 -3.96 -8.81 9.22
CA ILE A 191 -4.22 -10.07 8.53
C ILE A 191 -3.22 -10.19 7.37
N ILE A 192 -2.41 -11.24 7.40
CA ILE A 192 -1.47 -11.62 6.36
C ILE A 192 -2.08 -12.77 5.56
N GLU A 193 -2.33 -12.54 4.28
CA GLU A 193 -2.80 -13.57 3.36
C GLU A 193 -1.72 -13.89 2.32
N VAL A 194 -1.56 -15.19 2.02
CA VAL A 194 -0.67 -15.67 0.96
C VAL A 194 -1.53 -16.32 -0.11
N ILE A 195 -1.46 -15.82 -1.34
CA ILE A 195 -2.27 -16.26 -2.47
C ILE A 195 -1.35 -16.88 -3.52
N ASP A 196 -1.62 -18.13 -3.89
CA ASP A 196 -0.99 -18.76 -5.05
C ASP A 196 -1.65 -18.18 -6.30
N VAL A 197 -0.91 -17.36 -7.05
CA VAL A 197 -1.46 -16.59 -8.18
C VAL A 197 -1.69 -17.44 -9.42
N ARG A 198 -1.07 -18.62 -9.50
CA ARG A 198 -1.27 -19.54 -10.62
C ARG A 198 -2.56 -20.32 -10.45
N ALA A 199 -2.80 -20.81 -9.23
CA ALA A 199 -4.03 -21.53 -8.89
C ALA A 199 -5.17 -20.60 -8.43
N LEU A 200 -4.89 -19.30 -8.27
CA LEU A 200 -5.80 -18.29 -7.72
C LEU A 200 -6.47 -18.73 -6.41
N ARG A 201 -5.69 -19.39 -5.54
CA ARG A 201 -6.17 -19.93 -4.27
C ARG A 201 -5.45 -19.28 -3.09
N LEU A 202 -6.20 -19.09 -2.02
CA LEU A 202 -5.63 -18.74 -0.73
C LEU A 202 -4.83 -19.94 -0.19
N VAL A 203 -3.58 -19.69 0.17
CA VAL A 203 -2.67 -20.69 0.74
C VAL A 203 -2.68 -20.59 2.27
N VAL A 204 -2.55 -19.36 2.79
CA VAL A 204 -2.58 -19.07 4.23
C VAL A 204 -3.32 -17.76 4.47
N SER A 205 -4.02 -17.68 5.61
CA SER A 205 -4.55 -16.44 6.19
C SER A 205 -4.26 -16.46 7.69
N GLN A 206 -3.47 -15.50 8.16
CA GLN A 206 -3.06 -15.42 9.57
C GLN A 206 -3.20 -14.00 10.09
N ARG A 207 -3.87 -13.85 11.24
CA ARG A 207 -3.93 -12.60 11.99
C ARG A 207 -2.76 -12.51 12.97
N VAL A 208 -2.12 -11.35 13.07
CA VAL A 208 -1.04 -11.06 14.00
C VAL A 208 -1.34 -9.77 14.78
N ASP A 209 -1.00 -9.77 16.07
CA ASP A 209 -1.11 -8.62 16.99
C ASP A 209 0.05 -7.64 16.74
N ALA A 210 0.00 -6.99 15.57
CA ALA A 210 0.98 -6.01 15.11
C ALA A 210 0.43 -5.23 13.91
N ALA A 211 0.72 -3.92 13.86
CA ALA A 211 0.43 -3.06 12.71
C ALA A 211 1.59 -3.09 11.69
N LEU A 212 1.59 -4.08 10.79
CA LEU A 212 2.57 -4.19 9.72
C LEU A 212 2.20 -3.24 8.56
N MET A 213 2.99 -2.19 8.38
CA MET A 213 2.67 -1.12 7.42
C MET A 213 3.43 -1.23 6.10
N PHE A 214 4.51 -2.02 6.07
CA PHE A 214 5.39 -2.13 4.92
C PHE A 214 5.77 -3.58 4.68
N ALA A 215 5.92 -3.94 3.40
CA ALA A 215 6.61 -5.14 2.95
C ALA A 215 7.80 -4.70 2.09
N PHE A 216 8.93 -5.40 2.22
CA PHE A 216 10.12 -5.14 1.43
C PHE A 216 10.86 -6.45 1.19
N GLY A 217 11.56 -6.52 0.06
CA GLY A 217 12.08 -7.80 -0.40
C GLY A 217 10.98 -8.85 -0.59
N ARG A 218 11.34 -10.12 -0.45
CA ARG A 218 10.44 -11.26 -0.73
C ARG A 218 9.72 -11.79 0.51
N ASP A 219 10.33 -11.63 1.68
CA ASP A 219 9.94 -12.33 2.91
C ASP A 219 10.03 -11.42 4.14
N HIS A 220 10.07 -10.10 3.97
CA HIS A 220 10.17 -9.17 5.09
C HIS A 220 9.00 -8.18 5.15
N ALA A 221 8.61 -7.87 6.38
CA ALA A 221 7.69 -6.80 6.70
C ALA A 221 8.29 -5.89 7.77
N ALA A 222 7.79 -4.66 7.85
CA ALA A 222 8.19 -3.71 8.88
C ALA A 222 6.97 -3.14 9.60
N ALA A 223 7.17 -2.94 10.89
CA ALA A 223 6.26 -2.26 11.77
C ALA A 223 6.98 -1.06 12.38
N ARG A 224 6.27 0.06 12.54
CA ARG A 224 6.78 1.20 13.31
C ARG A 224 6.46 0.95 14.79
N ARG A 225 7.43 1.19 15.65
CA ARG A 225 7.30 1.03 17.10
C ARG A 225 7.77 2.28 17.81
N GLU A 226 7.31 2.44 19.03
CA GLU A 226 7.72 3.47 19.98
C GLU A 226 8.07 2.76 21.29
N ASP A 227 9.21 3.07 21.89
CA ASP A 227 9.58 2.52 23.20
C ASP A 227 9.02 3.37 24.35
N SER A 228 9.31 2.97 25.60
CA SER A 228 8.81 3.67 26.79
C SER A 228 9.36 5.10 26.95
N THR A 229 10.37 5.50 26.17
CA THR A 229 10.93 6.86 26.16
C THR A 229 10.32 7.74 25.08
N GLY A 230 9.46 7.18 24.23
CA GLY A 230 8.90 7.86 23.05
C GLY A 230 9.81 7.79 21.81
N ALA A 231 10.90 7.01 21.85
CA ALA A 231 11.79 6.88 20.70
C ALA A 231 11.21 5.91 19.67
N PHE A 232 11.15 6.35 18.41
CA PHE A 232 10.67 5.52 17.31
C PHE A 232 11.77 4.58 16.79
N TYR A 233 11.39 3.32 16.57
CA TYR A 233 12.21 2.35 15.87
C TYR A 233 11.39 1.56 14.85
N ILE A 234 12.08 0.89 13.93
CA ILE A 234 11.46 0.00 12.95
C ILE A 234 11.75 -1.45 13.37
N GLN A 235 10.69 -2.20 13.62
CA GLN A 235 10.80 -3.64 13.86
C GLN A 235 10.69 -4.37 12.53
N LEU A 236 11.69 -5.19 12.22
CA LEU A 236 11.72 -6.02 11.02
C LEU A 236 11.22 -7.42 11.34
N TRP A 237 10.32 -7.92 10.51
CA TRP A 237 9.76 -9.26 10.59
C TRP A 237 10.25 -10.06 9.40
N ARG A 238 10.69 -11.30 9.64
CA ARG A 238 10.92 -12.28 8.58
C ARG A 238 9.77 -13.27 8.55
N LEU A 239 9.19 -13.45 7.38
CA LEU A 239 7.98 -14.20 7.16
C LEU A 239 8.31 -15.51 6.44
N ALA A 240 7.65 -16.58 6.84
CA ALA A 240 7.79 -17.87 6.18
C ALA A 240 6.47 -18.64 6.31
N VAL A 241 6.11 -19.35 5.25
CA VAL A 241 5.03 -20.32 5.31
C VAL A 241 5.63 -21.67 5.73
N LYS A 242 5.08 -22.29 6.78
CA LYS A 242 5.52 -23.60 7.28
C LYS A 242 4.51 -24.69 6.88
N GLY A 243 5.01 -25.89 6.57
CA GLY A 243 4.17 -27.07 6.37
C GLY A 243 3.45 -27.16 5.02
N LEU A 244 4.08 -26.68 3.94
CA LEU A 244 3.62 -26.86 2.56
C LEU A 244 4.60 -27.70 1.75
#